data_AF-A0AAP3ELN7-F1
#
_entry.id   AF-A0AAP3ELN7-F1
#
_cell.length_a   1.000
_cell.length_b   1.000
_cell.length_c   1.000
_cell.angle_alpha   90.00
_cell.angle_beta   90.00
_cell.angle_gamma   90.00
#
_symmetry.space_group_name_H-M   'P 1'
#
loop_
_entity.id
_entity.type
_entity.pdbx_description
1 polymer ?
#
loop_
_entity_poly.entity_id
_entity_poly.type
_entity_poly.pdbx_seq_one_letter_code
_entity_poly.pdbx_strand_id
1 'polypeptide(L)'
;MLPLLPVHAQLALIALSAIGFDLGLQSSLVAHQNLVYGLEPQARGRLNALLFTVVFIGMSLGSVLGSKLYVLAGWNGVVTLAVITGALALAI
;
A
#
# COMPACT_ATOMS: atom_id res chain seq x y z
N MET A 1 -21.23 -10.86 -9.46
CA MET A 1 -20.29 -10.86 -10.60
C MET A 1 -19.03 -11.69 -10.29
N LEU A 2 -19.19 -12.89 -9.69
CA LEU A 2 -18.08 -13.85 -9.48
C LEU A 2 -18.52 -15.33 -9.33
N PRO A 3 -19.32 -15.93 -10.24
CA PRO A 3 -19.53 -17.38 -10.23
C PRO A 3 -19.01 -18.07 -11.52
N LEU A 4 -17.89 -17.60 -12.09
CA LEU A 4 -17.30 -18.19 -13.32
C LEU A 4 -15.99 -18.95 -13.09
N LEU A 5 -15.34 -18.81 -11.92
CA LEU A 5 -14.07 -19.48 -11.61
C LEU A 5 -14.23 -20.42 -10.40
N PRO A 6 -13.61 -21.62 -10.43
CA PRO A 6 -13.54 -22.52 -9.28
C PRO A 6 -12.99 -21.82 -8.04
N VAL A 7 -13.44 -22.22 -6.84
CA VAL A 7 -12.99 -21.64 -5.56
C VAL A 7 -11.46 -21.58 -5.45
N HIS A 8 -10.77 -22.63 -5.92
CA HIS A 8 -9.31 -22.69 -5.93
C HIS A 8 -8.67 -21.62 -6.81
N ALA A 9 -9.26 -21.32 -7.96
CA ALA A 9 -8.78 -20.27 -8.85
C ALA A 9 -9.02 -18.86 -8.28
N GLN A 10 -10.12 -18.65 -7.55
CA GLN A 10 -10.37 -17.38 -6.86
C GLN A 10 -9.33 -17.14 -5.75
N LEU A 11 -9.05 -18.16 -4.94
CA LEU A 11 -8.03 -18.10 -3.90
C LEU A 11 -6.64 -17.88 -4.50
N ALA A 12 -6.31 -18.57 -5.60
CA ALA A 12 -5.05 -18.37 -6.31
C ALA A 12 -4.90 -16.93 -6.84
N LEU A 13 -5.96 -16.34 -7.39
CA LEU A 13 -5.94 -14.96 -7.89
C LEU A 13 -5.75 -13.94 -6.78
N ILE A 14 -6.41 -14.12 -5.63
CA ILE A 14 -6.22 -13.28 -4.45
C ILE A 14 -4.79 -13.42 -3.94
N ALA A 15 -4.27 -14.65 -3.82
CA ALA A 15 -2.91 -14.90 -3.37
C ALA A 15 -1.87 -14.24 -4.28
N LEU A 16 -2.01 -14.41 -5.60
CA LEU A 16 -1.10 -13.80 -6.58
C LEU A 16 -1.14 -12.27 -6.52
N SER A 17 -2.34 -11.69 -6.38
CA SER A 17 -2.50 -10.23 -6.24
C SER A 17 -1.87 -9.71 -4.95
N ALA A 18 -2.04 -10.42 -3.83
CA ALA A 18 -1.45 -10.05 -2.55
C ALA A 18 0.08 -10.12 -2.59
N ILE A 19 0.64 -11.17 -3.19
CA ILE A 19 2.09 -11.31 -3.37
C ILE A 19 2.63 -10.18 -4.25
N GLY A 20 1.99 -9.89 -5.39
CA GLY A 20 2.39 -8.80 -6.28
C GLY A 20 2.35 -7.44 -5.59
N PHE A 21 1.29 -7.17 -4.81
CA PHE A 21 1.17 -5.96 -4.02
C PHE A 21 2.27 -5.83 -2.97
N ASP A 22 2.55 -6.90 -2.22
CA ASP A 22 3.59 -6.89 -1.18
C ASP A 22 4.99 -6.67 -1.76
N LEU A 23 5.31 -7.34 -2.87
CA LEU A 23 6.57 -7.12 -3.59
C LEU A 23 6.70 -5.68 -4.11
N GLY A 24 5.62 -5.10 -4.63
CA GLY A 24 5.58 -3.70 -5.06
C GLY A 24 5.81 -2.73 -3.91
N LEU A 25 5.17 -2.98 -2.76
CA LEU A 25 5.34 -2.18 -1.56
C LEU A 25 6.76 -2.26 -1.00
N GLN A 26 7.29 -3.48 -0.84
CA GLN A 26 8.64 -3.71 -0.33
C GLN A 26 9.72 -3.12 -1.26
N SER A 27 9.60 -3.31 -2.57
CA SER A 27 10.53 -2.72 -3.54
C SER A 27 10.53 -1.19 -3.50
N SER A 28 9.34 -0.57 -3.41
CA SER A 28 9.19 0.89 -3.28
C SER A 28 9.83 1.41 -2.00
N LEU A 29 9.62 0.70 -0.87
CA LEU A 29 10.22 1.04 0.40
C LEU A 29 11.76 0.98 0.33
N VAL A 30 12.31 -0.08 -0.26
CA VAL A 30 13.76 -0.25 -0.45
C VAL A 30 14.33 0.84 -1.36
N ALA A 31 13.63 1.22 -2.44
CA ALA A 31 14.05 2.33 -3.31
C ALA A 31 14.11 3.66 -2.54
N HIS A 32 13.07 3.99 -1.76
CA HIS A 32 13.03 5.19 -0.93
C HIS A 32 14.14 5.17 0.13
N GLN A 33 14.34 4.04 0.81
CA GLN A 33 15.42 3.88 1.78
C GLN A 33 16.79 4.06 1.13
N ASN A 34 17.03 3.49 -0.05
CA ASN A 34 18.31 3.66 -0.77
C ASN A 34 18.58 5.11 -1.17
N LEU A 35 17.58 5.82 -1.72
CA LEU A 35 17.70 7.24 -2.06
C LEU A 35 18.02 8.09 -0.83
N VAL A 36 17.28 7.85 0.26
CA VAL A 36 17.44 8.58 1.52
C VAL A 36 18.79 8.28 2.18
N TYR A 37 19.26 7.03 2.16
CA TYR A 37 20.55 6.63 2.71
C TYR A 37 21.75 7.04 1.86
N GLY A 38 21.53 7.37 0.59
CA GLY A 38 22.55 7.93 -0.30
C GLY A 38 22.91 9.39 0.00
N LEU A 39 22.03 10.13 0.67
CA LEU A 39 22.23 11.57 0.92
C LEU A 39 23.28 11.86 2.01
N GLU A 40 23.25 11.15 3.16
CA GLU A 40 24.20 11.43 4.24
C GLU A 40 24.40 10.25 5.21
N PRO A 41 25.61 9.63 5.27
CA PRO A 41 25.88 8.47 6.14
C PRO A 41 25.73 8.75 7.64
N GLN A 42 25.98 9.98 8.09
CA GLN A 42 25.93 10.38 9.50
C GLN A 42 24.50 10.54 10.04
N ALA A 43 23.50 10.79 9.18
CA ALA A 43 22.12 11.05 9.60
C ALA A 43 21.16 9.87 9.38
N ARG A 44 21.66 8.70 8.95
CA ARG A 44 20.86 7.51 8.60
C ARG A 44 19.78 7.15 9.62
N GLY A 45 20.10 7.18 10.91
CA GLY A 45 19.15 6.86 11.98
C GLY A 45 17.94 7.82 12.04
N ARG A 46 18.17 9.13 11.84
CA ARG A 46 17.12 10.16 11.84
C ARG A 46 16.25 10.06 10.60
N LEU A 47 16.89 9.81 9.46
CA LEU A 47 16.21 9.68 8.17
C LEU A 47 15.30 8.43 8.13
N ASN A 48 15.76 7.31 8.68
CA ASN A 48 14.93 6.12 8.81
C ASN A 48 13.71 6.34 9.73
N ALA A 49 13.94 7.00 10.87
CA ALA A 49 12.85 7.35 11.79
C ALA A 49 11.82 8.26 11.12
N LEU A 50 12.26 9.25 10.34
CA LEU A 50 11.37 10.13 9.59
C LEU A 50 10.56 9.35 8.53
N LEU A 51 11.21 8.49 7.75
CA LEU A 51 10.56 7.66 6.74
C LEU A 51 9.47 6.79 7.36
N PHE A 52 9.78 6.07 8.44
CA PHE A 52 8.78 5.25 9.13
C PHE A 52 7.69 6.06 9.82
N THR A 53 7.99 7.28 10.29
CA THR A 53 6.98 8.20 10.84
C THR A 53 5.97 8.60 9.77
N VAL A 54 6.43 8.97 8.58
CA VAL A 54 5.54 9.32 7.46
C VAL A 54 4.71 8.11 7.02
N VAL A 55 5.32 6.93 6.93
CA VAL A 55 4.60 5.68 6.63
C VAL A 55 3.50 5.41 7.67
N PHE A 56 3.80 5.58 8.95
CA PHE A 56 2.81 5.40 10.03
C PHE A 56 1.66 6.39 9.95
N ILE A 57 1.94 7.65 9.63
CA ILE A 57 0.90 8.68 9.41
C ILE A 57 0.00 8.26 8.25
N GLY A 58 0.59 7.82 7.13
CA GLY A 58 -0.15 7.30 5.98
C GLY A 58 -1.03 6.10 6.33
N MET A 59 -0.50 5.13 7.08
CA MET A 59 -1.25 3.95 7.54
C MET A 59 -2.43 4.33 8.45
N SER A 60 -2.23 5.27 9.38
CA SER A 60 -3.28 5.75 10.27
C SER A 60 -4.40 6.45 9.51
N LEU A 61 -4.06 7.36 8.59
CA LEU A 61 -5.02 8.03 7.72
C LEU A 61 -5.78 7.02 6.84
N GLY A 62 -5.06 6.07 6.24
CA GLY A 62 -5.64 4.99 5.44
C GLY A 62 -6.63 4.14 6.23
N SER A 63 -6.32 3.82 7.49
CA SER A 63 -7.20 3.05 8.38
C SER A 63 -8.50 3.80 8.71
N VAL A 64 -8.40 5.09 9.06
CA VAL A 64 -9.58 5.92 9.36
C VAL A 64 -10.45 6.10 8.12
N LEU A 65 -9.84 6.44 6.98
CA LEU A 65 -10.56 6.62 5.72
C LEU A 65 -11.19 5.31 5.26
N GLY A 66 -10.44 4.20 5.26
CA GLY A 66 -10.93 2.89 4.87
C GLY A 66 -12.09 2.42 5.74
N SER A 67 -12.00 2.59 7.06
CA SER A 67 -13.07 2.24 7.99
C SER A 67 -14.33 3.06 7.75
N LYS A 68 -14.21 4.38 7.56
CA LYS A 68 -15.36 5.24 7.25
C LYS A 68 -15.97 4.90 5.90
N LEU A 69 -15.16 4.68 4.87
CA LEU A 69 -15.64 4.36 3.53
C LEU A 69 -16.31 3.00 3.47
N TYR A 70 -15.85 2.03 4.27
CA TYR A 70 -16.50 0.74 4.41
C TYR A 70 -17.91 0.88 4.98
N VAL A 71 -18.13 1.75 5.96
CA VAL A 71 -19.47 2.00 6.52
C VAL A 71 -20.38 2.71 5.53
N LEU A 72 -19.87 3.67 4.75
CA LEU A 72 -20.69 4.46 3.83
C LEU A 72 -20.98 3.77 2.49
N ALA A 73 -19.97 3.10 1.91
CA ALA A 73 -20.00 2.58 0.54
C ALA A 73 -19.65 1.09 0.45
N GLY A 74 -19.52 0.41 1.60
CA GLY A 74 -19.17 -1.00 1.66
C GLY A 74 -17.79 -1.30 1.07
N TRP A 75 -17.64 -2.55 0.60
CA TRP A 75 -16.39 -3.03 0.01
C TRP A 75 -15.96 -2.24 -1.23
N ASN A 76 -16.92 -1.83 -2.08
CA ASN A 76 -16.61 -1.06 -3.29
C ASN A 76 -15.99 0.31 -2.96
N GLY A 77 -16.40 0.94 -1.86
CA GLY A 77 -15.77 2.17 -1.38
C GLY A 77 -14.29 1.96 -1.10
N VAL A 78 -13.96 0.93 -0.31
CA VAL A 78 -12.57 0.59 0.06
C VAL A 78 -11.71 0.30 -1.17
N VAL A 79 -12.23 -0.47 -2.13
CA VAL A 79 -11.52 -0.77 -3.38
C VAL A 79 -11.28 0.50 -4.21
N THR A 80 -12.28 1.37 -4.33
CA THR A 80 -12.15 2.64 -5.07
C THR A 80 -11.09 3.53 -4.45
N LEU A 81 -11.05 3.62 -3.11
CA LEU A 81 -10.01 4.35 -2.41
C LEU A 81 -8.62 3.80 -2.72
N ALA A 82 -8.44 2.48 -2.63
CA ALA A 82 -7.17 1.81 -2.91
C ALA A 82 -6.70 2.02 -4.36
N VAL A 83 -7.61 1.98 -5.32
CA VAL A 83 -7.30 2.22 -6.74
C VAL A 83 -6.90 3.68 -6.97
N ILE A 84 -7.62 4.65 -6.39
CA ILE A 84 -7.30 6.08 -6.55
C ILE A 84 -5.94 6.39 -5.92
N THR A 85 -5.68 5.92 -4.70
CA THR A 85 -4.40 6.19 -4.04
C THR A 85 -3.24 5.53 -4.76
N GLY A 86 -3.41 4.30 -5.26
CA GLY A 86 -2.41 3.63 -6.10
C GLY A 86 -2.17 4.35 -7.43
N ALA A 87 -3.22 4.83 -8.10
CA ALA A 87 -3.10 5.59 -9.34
C ALA A 87 -2.40 6.94 -9.14
N LEU A 88 -2.69 7.63 -8.03
CA LEU A 88 -1.99 8.86 -7.65
C LEU A 88 -0.51 8.59 -7.39
N ALA A 89 -0.18 7.50 -6.71
CA ALA A 89 1.22 7.12 -6.46
C ALA A 89 1.99 6.80 -7.76
N LEU A 90 1.31 6.28 -8.79
CA LEU A 90 1.91 6.03 -10.11
C LEU A 90 2.10 7.32 -10.91
N ALA A 91 1.28 8.34 -10.66
CA ALA A 91 1.32 9.60 -11.40
C ALA A 91 2.41 10.58 -10.92
N ILE A 92 2.95 10.36 -9.71
CA ILE A 92 4.00 11.18 -9.08
C ILE A 92 5.36 10.51 -9.32
#